data_AF-A0A812YQ00-F1
#
_entry.id   AF-A0A812YQ00-F1
#
_cell.length_a   1.000
_cell.length_b   1.000
_cell.length_c   1.000
_cell.angle_alpha   90.00
_cell.angle_beta   90.00
_cell.angle_gamma   90.00
#
_symmetry.space_group_name_H-M   'P 1'
#
loop_
_entity.id
_entity.type
_entity.pdbx_description
1 polymer ?
#
loop_
_entity_poly.entity_id
_entity_poly.type
_entity_poly.pdbx_seq_one_letter_code
_entity_poly.pdbx_strand_id
1 'polypeptide(L)'
;MVVDFFAPWCKACPKAAQKMDELAEKHSGRCQFVLVCVDGSIEEARDFASTHGIQRCIITAVVDEDAPQSYGVSGLPHTTVIAPSGKVAKNGNHTEVTLPDDLDAVLATEDAILPAPRQSRVSEEYRRLEKEDPLLKENPKRWVMFPLQHPEVWEMYKKHEASFWTAEEIDLAQDSKDWVNLNEGEQHFIKHVLAFFAASDGIVLENLASQFSSEIQIPEARAFYGFQIAMENIHSETYSLLIEQYIKDPSERENLFDAIHTMPPVREK
;
A
#
# COMPACT_ATOMS: atom_id res chain seq x y z
N MET A 1 -17.94 12.68 -4.89
CA MET A 1 -17.14 12.72 -3.65
C MET A 1 -17.29 14.09 -3.03
N VAL A 2 -17.38 14.17 -1.71
CA VAL A 2 -17.38 15.43 -0.97
C VAL A 2 -16.11 15.49 -0.15
N VAL A 3 -15.36 16.58 -0.29
CA VAL A 3 -14.12 16.83 0.46
C VAL A 3 -14.36 18.03 1.35
N ASP A 4 -13.99 17.95 2.62
CA ASP A 4 -14.03 19.09 3.53
C ASP A 4 -12.69 19.29 4.22
N PHE A 5 -12.22 20.53 4.15
CA PHE A 5 -10.95 20.95 4.69
C PHE A 5 -11.19 21.55 6.08
N PHE A 6 -10.44 21.05 7.05
CA PHE A 6 -10.55 21.46 8.45
C PHE A 6 -9.19 21.61 9.11
N ALA A 7 -9.18 22.22 10.29
CA ALA A 7 -8.04 22.24 11.19
C ALA A 7 -8.50 21.94 12.63
N PRO A 8 -7.67 21.33 13.49
CA PRO A 8 -8.06 20.99 14.87
C PRO A 8 -8.49 22.20 15.71
N TRP A 9 -7.90 23.38 15.46
CA TRP A 9 -8.22 24.63 16.16
C TRP A 9 -9.50 25.32 15.64
N CYS A 10 -10.08 24.84 14.54
CA CYS A 10 -11.24 25.46 13.90
C CYS A 10 -12.53 25.19 14.68
N LYS A 11 -13.15 26.26 15.22
CA LYS A 11 -14.37 26.17 16.03
C LYS A 11 -15.62 25.67 15.28
N ALA A 12 -15.71 25.95 13.99
CA ALA A 12 -16.87 25.58 13.17
C ALA A 12 -16.74 24.18 12.55
N CYS A 13 -15.52 23.65 12.47
CA CYS A 13 -15.23 22.40 11.80
C CYS A 13 -15.85 21.15 12.46
N PRO A 14 -15.95 21.03 13.81
CA PRO A 14 -16.62 19.90 14.44
C PRO A 14 -18.06 19.68 13.94
N LYS A 15 -18.86 20.75 13.88
CA LYS A 15 -20.26 20.66 13.44
C LYS A 15 -20.38 20.32 11.96
N ALA A 16 -19.49 20.87 11.13
CA ALA A 16 -19.46 20.56 9.70
C ALA A 16 -19.08 19.09 9.45
N ALA A 17 -18.06 18.61 10.14
CA ALA A 17 -17.60 17.22 10.05
C ALA A 17 -18.64 16.21 10.56
N GLN A 18 -19.36 16.51 11.66
CA GLN A 18 -20.48 15.69 12.14
C GLN A 18 -21.60 15.60 11.11
N LYS A 19 -22.00 16.73 10.52
CA LYS A 19 -23.00 16.76 9.46
C LYS A 19 -22.56 15.95 8.23
N MET A 20 -21.27 15.96 7.91
CA MET A 20 -20.73 15.13 6.84
C MET A 20 -20.76 13.64 7.17
N ASP A 21 -20.50 13.26 8.42
CA ASP A 21 -20.54 11.87 8.85
C ASP A 21 -21.96 11.28 8.74
N GLU A 22 -22.98 12.07 9.14
CA GLU A 22 -24.40 11.72 8.94
C GLU A 22 -24.73 11.53 7.45
N LEU A 23 -24.18 12.40 6.57
CA LEU A 23 -24.38 12.28 5.12
C LEU A 23 -23.62 11.07 4.54
N ALA A 24 -22.45 10.75 5.06
CA ALA A 24 -21.68 9.58 4.66
C ALA A 24 -22.44 8.28 4.95
N GLU A 25 -23.18 8.22 6.05
CA GLU A 25 -24.09 7.11 6.34
C GLU A 25 -25.25 7.05 5.33
N LYS A 26 -25.94 8.18 5.10
CA LYS A 26 -27.10 8.24 4.19
C LYS A 26 -26.74 7.92 2.73
N HIS A 27 -25.53 8.27 2.29
CA HIS A 27 -25.07 8.11 0.91
C HIS A 27 -23.99 7.01 0.75
N SER A 28 -23.95 6.06 1.70
CA SER A 28 -23.02 4.93 1.67
C SER A 28 -23.12 4.17 0.33
N GLY A 29 -21.96 3.89 -0.28
CA GLY A 29 -21.86 3.23 -1.58
C GLY A 29 -22.14 4.11 -2.81
N ARG A 30 -22.66 5.34 -2.64
CA ARG A 30 -22.93 6.28 -3.74
C ARG A 30 -21.97 7.47 -3.78
N CYS A 31 -21.45 7.88 -2.63
CA CYS A 31 -20.51 8.99 -2.54
C CYS A 31 -19.50 8.74 -1.42
N GLN A 32 -18.24 9.08 -1.67
CA GLN A 32 -17.20 9.14 -0.65
C GLN A 32 -17.19 10.51 0.01
N PHE A 33 -16.91 10.53 1.31
CA PHE A 33 -16.77 11.73 2.13
C PHE A 33 -15.37 11.71 2.76
N VAL A 34 -14.62 12.78 2.54
CA VAL A 34 -13.22 12.89 2.94
C VAL A 34 -13.04 14.14 3.79
N LEU A 35 -12.48 13.99 4.99
CA LEU A 35 -12.04 15.10 5.83
C LEU A 35 -10.52 15.24 5.71
N VAL A 36 -10.08 16.43 5.31
CA VAL A 36 -8.68 16.76 5.06
C VAL A 36 -8.20 17.76 6.09
N CYS A 37 -7.31 17.34 6.98
CA CYS A 37 -6.65 18.22 7.93
C CYS A 37 -5.59 19.06 7.21
N VAL A 38 -5.75 20.38 7.18
CA VAL A 38 -4.82 21.30 6.47
C VAL A 38 -3.75 21.90 7.38
N ASP A 39 -3.89 21.74 8.69
CA ASP A 39 -2.98 22.32 9.68
C ASP A 39 -2.91 21.39 10.89
N GLY A 40 -2.17 20.28 10.70
CA GLY A 40 -1.98 19.24 11.69
C GLY A 40 -1.57 17.90 11.07
N SER A 41 -1.08 16.99 11.92
CA SER A 41 -0.68 15.65 11.50
C SER A 41 -1.88 14.73 11.23
N ILE A 42 -1.65 13.58 10.60
CA ILE A 42 -2.67 12.54 10.45
C ILE A 42 -3.15 11.99 11.79
N GLU A 43 -2.30 12.02 12.82
CA GLU A 43 -2.65 11.60 14.19
C GLU A 43 -3.62 12.60 14.81
N GLU A 44 -3.33 13.90 14.71
CA GLU A 44 -4.22 14.96 15.18
C GLU A 44 -5.56 14.96 14.43
N ALA A 45 -5.56 14.64 13.14
CA ALA A 45 -6.78 14.48 12.35
C ALA A 45 -7.64 13.29 12.83
N ARG A 46 -7.01 12.17 13.19
CA ARG A 46 -7.70 11.00 13.75
C ARG A 46 -8.23 11.27 15.15
N ASP A 47 -7.46 11.97 15.99
CA ASP A 47 -7.88 12.38 17.32
C ASP A 47 -9.07 13.33 17.26
N PHE A 48 -9.06 14.28 16.31
CA PHE A 48 -10.21 15.12 16.03
C PHE A 48 -11.44 14.29 15.65
N ALA A 49 -11.29 13.31 14.76
CA ALA A 49 -12.38 12.44 14.34
C ALA A 49 -12.98 11.64 15.51
N SER A 50 -12.12 11.00 16.30
CA SER A 50 -12.50 10.24 17.50
C SER A 50 -13.22 11.10 18.52
N THR A 51 -12.68 12.30 18.82
CA THR A 51 -13.23 13.24 19.82
C THR A 51 -14.64 13.71 19.44
N HIS A 52 -14.92 13.86 18.15
CA HIS A 52 -16.19 14.40 17.66
C HIS A 52 -17.16 13.34 17.13
N GLY A 53 -16.81 12.05 17.28
CA GLY A 53 -17.68 10.92 16.92
C GLY A 53 -17.80 10.67 15.41
N ILE A 54 -16.78 11.04 14.63
CA ILE A 54 -16.76 10.85 13.17
C ILE A 54 -16.23 9.44 12.88
N GLN A 55 -17.04 8.59 12.25
CA GLN A 55 -16.72 7.17 12.05
C GLN A 55 -16.74 6.72 10.58
N ARG A 56 -17.44 7.45 9.72
CA ARG A 56 -17.73 7.04 8.34
C ARG A 56 -16.91 7.80 7.31
N CYS A 57 -16.51 9.02 7.64
CA CYS A 57 -15.66 9.83 6.78
C CYS A 57 -14.23 9.28 6.71
N ILE A 58 -13.63 9.33 5.52
CA ILE A 58 -12.21 9.04 5.32
C ILE A 58 -11.41 10.21 5.88
N ILE A 59 -10.49 9.92 6.81
CA ILE A 59 -9.66 10.93 7.46
C ILE A 59 -8.28 10.96 6.81
N THR A 60 -7.84 12.14 6.39
CA THR A 60 -6.48 12.35 5.87
C THR A 60 -5.92 13.70 6.34
N ALA A 61 -4.62 13.88 6.18
CA ALA A 61 -3.92 15.14 6.41
C ALA A 61 -3.15 15.53 5.16
N VAL A 62 -3.01 16.83 4.95
CA VAL A 62 -2.25 17.38 3.83
C VAL A 62 -0.76 17.04 4.02
N VAL A 63 -0.15 16.44 2.99
CA VAL A 63 1.30 16.20 2.93
C VAL A 63 2.02 17.31 2.16
N ASP A 64 1.30 17.99 1.26
CA ASP A 64 1.78 19.08 0.42
C ASP A 64 1.07 20.38 0.80
N GLU A 65 1.77 21.31 1.44
CA GLU A 65 1.23 22.57 1.97
C GLU A 65 0.50 23.42 0.91
N ASP A 66 0.78 23.23 -0.39
CA ASP A 66 0.11 23.95 -1.48
C ASP A 66 -1.20 23.28 -1.93
N ALA A 67 -1.49 22.05 -1.49
CA ALA A 67 -2.68 21.32 -1.90
C ALA A 67 -4.00 22.09 -1.62
N PRO A 68 -4.23 22.71 -0.45
CA PRO A 68 -5.45 23.49 -0.19
C PRO A 68 -5.63 24.67 -1.16
N GLN A 69 -4.54 25.31 -1.59
CA GLN A 69 -4.58 26.43 -2.53
C GLN A 69 -5.07 25.97 -3.91
N SER A 70 -4.68 24.78 -4.34
CA SER A 70 -5.14 24.19 -5.61
C SER A 70 -6.65 23.91 -5.64
N TYR A 71 -7.26 23.71 -4.46
CA TYR A 71 -8.71 23.61 -4.27
C TYR A 71 -9.38 24.97 -4.02
N GLY A 72 -8.63 26.07 -4.05
CA GLY A 72 -9.17 27.41 -3.78
C GLY A 72 -9.67 27.59 -2.35
N VAL A 73 -9.11 26.84 -1.39
CA VAL A 73 -9.45 26.95 0.03
C VAL A 73 -8.99 28.31 0.53
N SER A 74 -9.93 29.14 0.98
CA SER A 74 -9.67 30.52 1.46
C SER A 74 -10.13 30.76 2.90
N GLY A 75 -10.72 29.74 3.54
CA GLY A 75 -11.17 29.75 4.93
C GLY A 75 -11.51 28.31 5.38
N LEU A 76 -11.86 28.12 6.65
CA LEU A 76 -12.24 26.81 7.20
C LEU A 76 -13.55 26.94 8.02
N PRO A 77 -14.44 25.93 8.01
CA PRO A 77 -14.41 24.75 7.15
C PRO A 77 -14.71 25.12 5.69
N HIS A 78 -14.13 24.37 4.76
CA HIS A 78 -14.30 24.58 3.32
C HIS A 78 -14.66 23.27 2.65
N THR A 79 -15.76 23.27 1.91
CA THR A 79 -16.33 22.07 1.31
C THR A 79 -16.21 22.14 -0.20
N THR A 80 -15.76 21.05 -0.80
CA THR A 80 -15.70 20.84 -2.24
C THR A 80 -16.54 19.62 -2.61
N VAL A 81 -17.57 19.82 -3.43
CA VAL A 81 -18.36 18.74 -4.04
C VAL A 81 -17.76 18.44 -5.41
N ILE A 82 -17.27 17.22 -5.58
CA ILE A 82 -16.63 16.74 -6.80
C ILE A 82 -17.57 15.73 -7.46
N ALA A 83 -17.98 16.04 -8.70
CA ALA A 83 -18.79 15.16 -9.52
C ALA A 83 -18.02 13.88 -9.87
N PRO A 84 -18.71 12.77 -10.23
CA PRO A 84 -18.05 11.53 -10.67
C PRO A 84 -17.06 11.74 -11.83
N SER A 85 -17.29 12.75 -12.67
CA SER A 85 -16.37 13.15 -13.75
C SER A 85 -15.01 13.71 -13.29
N GLY A 86 -14.78 13.85 -11.98
CA GLY A 86 -13.61 14.50 -11.39
C GLY A 86 -13.56 16.02 -11.59
N LYS A 87 -14.69 16.66 -11.93
CA LYS A 87 -14.83 18.12 -11.98
C LYS A 87 -15.41 18.61 -10.66
N VAL A 88 -14.93 19.75 -10.19
CA VAL A 88 -15.49 20.46 -9.04
C VAL A 88 -16.87 21.01 -9.45
N ALA A 89 -17.91 20.51 -8.81
CA ALA A 89 -19.30 20.92 -9.05
C ALA A 89 -19.68 22.12 -8.17
N LYS A 90 -19.27 22.10 -6.91
CA LYS A 90 -19.40 23.22 -5.96
C LYS A 90 -18.17 23.30 -5.07
N ASN A 91 -17.82 24.50 -4.67
CA ASN A 91 -16.62 24.76 -3.89
C ASN A 91 -16.80 26.05 -3.10
N GLY A 92 -16.54 26.02 -1.81
CA GLY A 92 -16.66 27.19 -0.97
C GLY A 92 -16.86 26.84 0.49
N ASN A 93 -17.08 27.88 1.29
CA ASN A 93 -17.41 27.71 2.70
C ASN A 93 -18.85 27.19 2.88
N HIS A 94 -19.25 26.94 4.13
CA HIS A 94 -20.58 26.45 4.51
C HIS A 94 -21.77 27.37 4.15
N THR A 95 -21.53 28.58 3.65
CA THR A 95 -22.58 29.48 3.11
C THR A 95 -22.69 29.41 1.59
N GLU A 96 -21.64 28.94 0.92
CA GLU A 96 -21.56 28.80 -0.54
C GLU A 96 -21.89 27.38 -1.00
N VAL A 97 -21.64 26.39 -0.13
CA VAL A 97 -21.97 24.98 -0.35
C VAL A 97 -22.99 24.53 0.69
N THR A 98 -24.18 24.19 0.20
CA THR A 98 -25.34 23.77 0.97
C THR A 98 -25.59 22.27 0.81
N LEU A 99 -25.00 21.48 1.70
CA LEU A 99 -25.30 20.04 1.79
C LEU A 99 -26.58 19.79 2.59
N PRO A 100 -27.46 18.84 2.19
CA PRO A 100 -27.26 17.85 1.11
C PRO A 100 -27.64 18.33 -0.30
N ASP A 101 -28.35 19.45 -0.44
CA ASP A 101 -28.99 19.87 -1.69
C ASP A 101 -28.02 19.94 -2.89
N ASP A 102 -26.82 20.48 -2.69
CA ASP A 102 -25.80 20.53 -3.74
C ASP A 102 -25.25 19.14 -4.13
N LEU A 103 -25.18 18.21 -3.18
CA LEU A 103 -24.77 16.82 -3.46
C LEU A 103 -25.89 16.09 -4.21
N ASP A 104 -27.14 16.25 -3.77
CA ASP A 104 -28.29 15.61 -4.40
C ASP A 104 -28.48 16.11 -5.85
N ALA A 105 -28.25 17.40 -6.11
CA ALA A 105 -28.27 17.96 -7.46
C ALA A 105 -27.22 17.31 -8.38
N VAL A 106 -26.00 17.08 -7.87
CA VAL A 106 -24.92 16.43 -8.62
C VAL A 106 -25.20 14.94 -8.87
N LEU A 107 -25.78 14.26 -7.88
CA LEU A 107 -26.15 12.84 -7.99
C LEU A 107 -27.36 12.62 -8.91
N ALA A 108 -28.22 13.62 -9.10
CA ALA A 108 -29.38 13.54 -9.98
C ALA A 108 -29.05 13.76 -11.46
N THR A 109 -27.93 14.42 -11.78
CA THR A 109 -27.62 14.83 -13.16
C THR A 109 -27.05 13.73 -14.06
N GLU A 110 -26.46 12.65 -13.54
CA GLU A 110 -25.68 11.73 -14.40
C GLU A 110 -25.72 10.25 -13.95
N ASP A 111 -26.60 9.46 -14.59
CA ASP A 111 -26.41 8.02 -14.90
C ASP A 111 -25.45 7.83 -16.11
N ALA A 112 -24.59 8.82 -16.36
CA ALA A 112 -23.73 8.87 -17.54
C ALA A 112 -22.36 8.23 -17.27
N ILE A 113 -21.99 7.31 -18.15
CA ILE A 113 -20.72 6.58 -18.27
C ILE A 113 -19.53 7.40 -17.76
N LEU A 114 -18.86 6.89 -16.74
CA LEU A 114 -17.69 7.50 -16.12
C LEU A 114 -16.55 7.66 -17.14
N PRO A 115 -15.97 8.87 -17.32
CA PRO A 115 -14.62 8.97 -17.85
C PRO A 115 -13.63 8.40 -16.83
N ALA A 116 -12.57 7.76 -17.30
CA ALA A 116 -11.51 7.19 -16.46
C ALA A 116 -11.02 8.21 -15.42
N PRO A 117 -10.62 7.76 -14.21
CA PRO A 117 -10.15 8.66 -13.16
C PRO A 117 -9.09 9.61 -13.70
N ARG A 118 -9.26 10.91 -13.45
CA ARG A 118 -8.29 11.95 -13.85
C ARG A 118 -6.95 11.59 -13.21
N GLN A 119 -6.01 11.19 -14.06
CA GLN A 119 -4.67 10.88 -13.62
C GLN A 119 -4.04 12.17 -13.09
N SER A 120 -3.39 12.09 -11.93
CA SER A 120 -2.70 13.24 -11.37
C SER A 120 -1.72 13.77 -12.42
N ARG A 121 -1.63 15.09 -12.59
CA ARG A 121 -0.63 15.75 -13.45
C ARG A 121 0.77 15.21 -13.15
N VAL A 122 1.06 14.96 -11.87
CA VAL A 122 2.31 14.38 -11.38
C VAL A 122 2.49 12.96 -11.89
N SER A 123 1.44 12.12 -11.84
CA SER A 123 1.50 10.76 -12.39
C SER A 123 1.69 10.74 -13.92
N GLU A 124 1.10 11.68 -14.64
CA GLU A 124 1.33 11.81 -16.09
C GLU A 124 2.76 12.25 -16.41
N GLU A 125 3.33 13.15 -15.60
CA GLU A 125 4.71 13.61 -15.71
C GLU A 125 5.70 12.47 -15.47
N TYR A 126 5.56 11.72 -14.37
CA TYR A 126 6.44 10.59 -14.08
C TYR A 126 6.37 9.50 -15.14
N ARG A 127 5.18 9.16 -15.67
CA ARG A 127 5.08 8.18 -16.78
C ARG A 127 5.73 8.66 -18.08
N ARG A 128 5.88 9.97 -18.27
CA ARG A 128 6.66 10.48 -19.41
C ARG A 128 8.15 10.31 -19.15
N LEU A 129 8.61 10.67 -17.95
CA LEU A 129 10.01 10.52 -17.54
C LEU A 129 10.47 9.06 -17.51
N GLU A 130 9.59 8.14 -17.12
CA GLU A 130 9.84 6.69 -17.08
C GLU A 130 10.32 6.14 -18.43
N LYS A 131 9.83 6.69 -19.55
CA LYS A 131 10.26 6.28 -20.90
C LYS A 131 11.70 6.63 -21.20
N GLU A 132 12.24 7.64 -20.51
CA GLU A 132 13.61 8.11 -20.66
C GLU A 132 14.54 7.55 -19.57
N ASP A 133 13.97 6.83 -18.58
CA ASP A 133 14.71 6.26 -17.47
C ASP A 133 15.77 5.25 -18.00
N PRO A 134 17.06 5.45 -17.68
CA PRO A 134 18.12 4.55 -18.10
C PRO A 134 17.95 3.09 -17.66
N LEU A 135 17.25 2.84 -16.55
CA LEU A 135 16.99 1.50 -16.02
C LEU A 135 15.91 0.77 -16.83
N LEU A 136 14.93 1.50 -17.39
CA LEU A 136 13.70 0.96 -17.96
C LEU A 136 13.63 1.06 -19.49
N LYS A 137 14.34 2.02 -20.08
CA LYS A 137 14.37 2.19 -21.54
C LYS A 137 14.98 0.99 -22.24
N GLU A 138 14.45 0.62 -23.39
CA GLU A 138 14.89 -0.54 -24.17
C GLU A 138 16.40 -0.52 -24.43
N ASN A 139 17.07 -1.62 -24.05
CA ASN A 139 18.50 -1.77 -24.22
C ASN A 139 18.81 -2.92 -25.20
N PRO A 140 19.30 -2.62 -26.42
CA PRO A 140 19.61 -3.67 -27.41
C PRO A 140 20.77 -4.57 -26.97
N LYS A 141 21.59 -4.12 -26.01
CA LYS A 141 22.73 -4.87 -25.46
C LYS A 141 22.38 -5.64 -24.18
N ARG A 142 21.10 -5.71 -23.78
CA ARG A 142 20.66 -6.39 -22.55
C ARG A 142 21.03 -7.87 -22.45
N TRP A 143 21.41 -8.49 -23.56
CA TRP A 143 21.75 -9.91 -23.67
C TRP A 143 23.24 -10.21 -23.47
N VAL A 144 24.09 -9.18 -23.37
CA VAL A 144 25.52 -9.33 -23.17
C VAL A 144 25.94 -8.63 -21.89
N MET A 145 26.76 -9.30 -21.07
CA MET A 145 27.20 -8.74 -19.78
C MET A 145 28.37 -7.76 -19.92
N PHE A 146 29.25 -7.99 -20.89
CA PHE A 146 30.47 -7.18 -21.06
C PHE A 146 30.41 -6.32 -22.33
N PRO A 147 31.01 -5.11 -22.30
CA PRO A 147 31.67 -4.47 -21.16
C PRO A 147 30.66 -3.90 -20.14
N LEU A 148 30.98 -4.02 -18.84
CA LEU A 148 30.15 -3.51 -17.74
C LEU A 148 29.90 -2.00 -17.90
N GLN A 149 28.65 -1.59 -17.78
CA GLN A 149 28.21 -0.19 -17.80
C GLN A 149 27.97 0.32 -16.37
N HIS A 150 27.58 -0.57 -15.44
CA HIS A 150 27.28 -0.25 -14.05
C HIS A 150 28.08 -1.13 -13.07
N PRO A 151 29.39 -0.83 -12.87
CA PRO A 151 30.24 -1.61 -11.98
C PRO A 151 29.72 -1.71 -10.55
N GLU A 152 29.09 -0.66 -10.04
CA GLU A 152 28.51 -0.61 -8.69
C GLU A 152 27.35 -1.61 -8.51
N VAL A 153 26.51 -1.79 -9.55
CA VAL A 153 25.43 -2.78 -9.53
C VAL A 153 26.01 -4.19 -9.64
N TRP A 154 27.04 -4.36 -10.47
CA TRP A 154 27.75 -5.62 -10.59
C TRP A 154 28.43 -6.04 -9.28
N GLU A 155 29.02 -5.10 -8.54
CA GLU A 155 29.58 -5.36 -7.22
C GLU A 155 28.51 -5.84 -6.24
N MET A 156 27.30 -5.29 -6.29
CA MET A 156 26.17 -5.78 -5.48
C MET A 156 25.77 -7.20 -5.87
N TYR A 157 25.72 -7.51 -7.16
CA TYR A 157 25.50 -8.89 -7.64
C TYR A 157 26.58 -9.82 -7.11
N LYS A 158 27.86 -9.45 -7.19
CA LYS A 158 28.97 -10.26 -6.68
C LYS A 158 28.95 -10.45 -5.17
N LYS A 159 28.53 -9.45 -4.40
CA LYS A 159 28.32 -9.58 -2.96
C LYS A 159 27.19 -10.56 -2.64
N HIS A 160 26.09 -10.50 -3.39
CA HIS A 160 24.97 -11.42 -3.24
C HIS A 160 25.39 -12.85 -3.61
N GLU A 161 26.05 -13.04 -4.75
CA GLU A 161 26.57 -14.33 -5.22
C GLU A 161 27.56 -14.95 -4.21
N ALA A 162 28.43 -14.13 -3.60
CA ALA A 162 29.35 -14.59 -2.56
C ALA A 162 28.67 -15.01 -1.24
N SER A 163 27.38 -14.69 -1.08
CA SER A 163 26.56 -15.02 0.09
C SER A 163 25.61 -16.18 -0.18
N PHE A 164 25.84 -16.94 -1.25
CA PHE A 164 25.07 -18.15 -1.58
C PHE A 164 25.12 -19.16 -0.43
N TRP A 165 23.97 -19.78 -0.16
CA TRP A 165 23.81 -20.88 0.78
C TRP A 165 22.66 -21.79 0.31
N THR A 166 22.63 -23.04 0.75
CA THR A 166 21.51 -23.96 0.48
C THR A 166 20.80 -24.39 1.76
N ALA A 167 19.53 -24.81 1.65
CA ALA A 167 18.71 -25.22 2.79
C ALA A 167 19.35 -26.38 3.59
N GLU A 168 20.11 -27.26 2.93
CA GLU A 168 20.82 -28.37 3.58
C GLU A 168 21.99 -27.94 4.48
N GLU A 169 22.45 -26.70 4.37
CA GLU A 169 23.49 -26.16 5.27
C GLU A 169 22.95 -25.88 6.69
N ILE A 170 21.62 -25.91 6.87
CA ILE A 170 20.95 -25.67 8.15
C ILE A 170 20.71 -27.00 8.87
N ASP A 171 21.44 -27.25 9.96
CA ASP A 171 21.24 -28.43 10.81
C ASP A 171 20.08 -28.22 11.81
N LEU A 172 18.95 -28.88 11.54
CA LEU A 172 17.73 -28.83 12.37
C LEU A 172 17.61 -30.02 13.35
N ALA A 173 18.67 -30.80 13.55
CA ALA A 173 18.59 -32.06 14.31
C ALA A 173 18.29 -31.85 15.80
N GLN A 174 18.74 -30.74 16.40
CA GLN A 174 18.50 -30.47 17.82
C GLN A 174 17.21 -29.69 18.08
N ASP A 175 16.70 -28.95 17.09
CA ASP A 175 15.58 -28.02 17.25
C ASP A 175 14.30 -28.67 17.76
N SER A 176 14.07 -29.95 17.41
CA SER A 176 12.91 -30.69 17.91
C SER A 176 12.88 -30.77 19.44
N LYS A 177 14.05 -30.78 20.10
CA LYS A 177 14.14 -30.79 21.57
C LYS A 177 13.81 -29.43 22.16
N ASP A 178 14.34 -28.37 21.56
CA ASP A 178 14.09 -27.00 22.02
C ASP A 178 12.64 -26.60 21.81
N TRP A 179 12.05 -27.00 20.67
CA TRP A 179 10.65 -26.78 20.35
C TRP A 179 9.69 -27.30 21.44
N VAL A 180 9.95 -28.51 21.96
CA VAL A 180 9.13 -29.12 23.01
C VAL A 180 9.28 -28.41 24.36
N ASN A 181 10.40 -27.71 24.59
CA ASN A 181 10.65 -26.96 25.82
C ASN A 181 10.05 -25.54 25.81
N LEU A 182 9.58 -25.06 24.66
CA LEU A 182 8.91 -23.77 24.54
C LEU A 182 7.51 -23.81 25.15
N ASN A 183 7.06 -22.66 25.67
CA ASN A 183 5.68 -22.51 26.12
C ASN A 183 4.72 -22.28 24.94
N GLU A 184 3.42 -22.42 25.19
CA GLU A 184 2.39 -22.29 24.16
C GLU A 184 2.40 -20.93 23.44
N GLY A 185 2.70 -19.84 24.17
CA GLY A 185 2.78 -18.49 23.59
C GLY A 185 3.98 -18.32 22.65
N GLU A 186 5.13 -18.89 23.02
CA GLU A 186 6.34 -18.89 22.17
C GLU A 186 6.13 -19.72 20.90
N GLN A 187 5.56 -20.93 21.04
CA GLN A 187 5.24 -21.77 19.88
C GLN A 187 4.22 -21.09 18.98
N HIS A 188 3.16 -20.50 19.54
CA HIS A 188 2.16 -19.76 18.77
C HIS A 188 2.79 -18.62 17.98
N PHE A 189 3.65 -17.82 18.61
CA PHE A 189 4.36 -16.73 17.95
C PHE A 189 5.23 -17.23 16.79
N ILE A 190 6.08 -18.23 17.02
CA ILE A 190 6.98 -18.77 15.99
C ILE A 190 6.19 -19.38 14.82
N LYS A 191 5.10 -20.13 15.10
CA LYS A 191 4.21 -20.66 14.06
C LYS A 191 3.69 -19.56 13.14
N HIS A 192 3.22 -18.45 13.72
CA HIS A 192 2.62 -17.36 12.97
C HIS A 192 3.66 -16.59 12.15
N VAL A 193 4.87 -16.42 12.70
CA VAL A 193 6.00 -15.81 11.97
C VAL A 193 6.43 -16.67 10.80
N LEU A 194 6.57 -17.98 10.98
CA LEU A 194 6.93 -18.90 9.90
C LEU A 194 5.86 -18.93 8.80
N ALA A 195 4.59 -18.95 9.19
CA ALA A 195 3.47 -18.93 8.26
C ALA A 195 3.43 -17.64 7.41
N PHE A 196 3.71 -16.49 8.04
CA PHE A 196 3.85 -15.22 7.32
C PHE A 196 4.98 -15.26 6.29
N PHE A 197 6.17 -15.76 6.66
CA PHE A 197 7.32 -15.80 5.75
C PHE A 197 7.13 -16.81 4.61
N ALA A 198 6.62 -18.01 4.91
CA ALA A 198 6.35 -19.02 3.90
C ALA A 198 5.38 -18.51 2.81
N ALA A 199 4.39 -17.71 3.19
CA ALA A 199 3.48 -17.05 2.25
C ALA A 199 4.11 -15.86 1.51
N SER A 200 4.90 -15.04 2.22
CA SER A 200 5.42 -13.77 1.69
C SER A 200 6.46 -13.98 0.58
N ASP A 201 7.33 -14.97 0.70
CA ASP A 201 8.38 -15.21 -0.31
C ASP A 201 7.80 -15.53 -1.69
N GLY A 202 6.66 -16.24 -1.74
CA GLY A 202 5.95 -16.50 -2.99
C GLY A 202 5.42 -15.22 -3.67
N ILE A 203 4.94 -14.26 -2.89
CA ILE A 203 4.46 -12.95 -3.39
C ILE A 203 5.63 -12.12 -3.92
N VAL A 204 6.73 -12.08 -3.17
CA VAL A 204 7.96 -11.39 -3.59
C VAL A 204 8.51 -11.99 -4.87
N LEU A 205 8.56 -13.32 -4.96
CA LEU A 205 9.03 -14.05 -6.13
C LEU A 205 8.22 -13.69 -7.38
N GLU A 206 6.88 -13.65 -7.28
CA GLU A 206 6.01 -13.31 -8.40
C GLU A 206 6.29 -11.88 -8.90
N ASN A 207 6.44 -10.91 -7.99
CA ASN A 207 6.78 -9.53 -8.37
C ASN A 207 8.18 -9.43 -9.02
N LEU A 208 9.18 -10.11 -8.46
CA LEU A 208 10.53 -10.10 -9.03
C LEU A 208 10.56 -10.71 -10.43
N ALA A 209 9.89 -11.84 -10.63
CA ALA A 209 9.89 -12.57 -11.89
C ALA A 209 9.02 -11.90 -12.98
N SER A 210 7.82 -11.44 -12.62
CA SER A 210 6.86 -10.88 -13.58
C SER A 210 7.10 -9.40 -13.87
N GLN A 211 7.53 -8.62 -12.87
CA GLN A 211 7.66 -7.16 -12.97
C GLN A 211 9.12 -6.72 -12.98
N PHE A 212 9.82 -6.71 -11.83
CA PHE A 212 11.11 -6.02 -11.72
C PHE A 212 12.18 -6.56 -12.68
N SER A 213 12.32 -7.89 -12.77
CA SER A 213 13.29 -8.50 -13.69
C SER A 213 12.88 -8.41 -15.16
N SER A 214 11.61 -8.14 -15.46
CA SER A 214 11.11 -8.00 -16.83
C SER A 214 11.23 -6.56 -17.33
N GLU A 215 10.95 -5.59 -16.47
CA GLU A 215 10.99 -4.15 -16.75
C GLU A 215 12.42 -3.61 -16.85
N ILE A 216 13.32 -4.05 -15.98
CA ILE A 216 14.71 -3.57 -15.96
C ILE A 216 15.49 -4.08 -17.18
N GLN A 217 16.12 -3.14 -17.89
CA GLN A 217 16.83 -3.40 -19.15
C GLN A 217 18.37 -3.50 -18.99
N ILE A 218 18.90 -3.19 -17.80
CA ILE A 218 20.34 -3.24 -17.51
C ILE A 218 20.77 -4.66 -17.13
N PRO A 219 21.75 -5.27 -17.83
CA PRO A 219 22.11 -6.68 -17.61
C PRO A 219 22.67 -6.96 -16.21
N GLU A 220 23.44 -6.03 -15.62
CA GLU A 220 24.00 -6.18 -14.26
C GLU A 220 22.89 -6.29 -13.19
N ALA A 221 21.86 -5.46 -13.30
CA ALA A 221 20.71 -5.50 -12.39
C ALA A 221 19.85 -6.76 -12.62
N ARG A 222 19.71 -7.20 -13.87
CA ARG A 222 19.02 -8.45 -14.20
C ARG A 222 19.76 -9.67 -13.63
N ALA A 223 21.09 -9.67 -13.60
CA ALA A 223 21.87 -10.71 -12.94
C ALA A 223 21.62 -10.70 -11.42
N PHE A 224 21.60 -9.52 -10.79
CA PHE A 224 21.21 -9.39 -9.38
C PHE A 224 19.83 -9.98 -9.11
N TYR A 225 18.80 -9.57 -9.86
CA TYR A 225 17.44 -10.07 -9.66
C TYR A 225 17.30 -11.56 -9.98
N GLY A 226 18.01 -12.08 -10.98
CA GLY A 226 18.04 -13.51 -11.26
C GLY A 226 18.58 -14.31 -10.08
N PHE A 227 19.63 -13.80 -9.42
CA PHE A 227 20.17 -14.44 -8.22
C PHE A 227 19.25 -14.27 -7.01
N GLN A 228 18.62 -13.11 -6.85
CA GLN A 228 17.63 -12.89 -5.79
C GLN A 228 16.46 -13.86 -5.93
N ILE A 229 15.91 -14.05 -7.13
CA ILE A 229 14.86 -15.05 -7.41
C ILE A 229 15.31 -16.45 -6.98
N ALA A 230 16.57 -16.82 -7.24
CA ALA A 230 17.09 -18.11 -6.79
C ALA A 230 17.14 -18.20 -5.25
N MET A 231 17.62 -17.15 -4.58
CA MET A 231 17.69 -17.11 -3.11
C MET A 231 16.30 -17.09 -2.45
N GLU A 232 15.30 -16.39 -3.00
CA GLU A 232 13.94 -16.42 -2.44
C GLU A 232 13.29 -17.81 -2.55
N ASN A 233 13.65 -18.61 -3.57
CA ASN A 233 13.22 -20.02 -3.61
C ASN A 233 13.86 -20.85 -2.48
N ILE A 234 15.14 -20.60 -2.18
CA ILE A 234 15.84 -21.26 -1.07
C ILE A 234 15.27 -20.81 0.28
N HIS A 235 14.88 -19.54 0.41
CA HIS A 235 14.17 -19.04 1.60
C HIS A 235 12.83 -19.77 1.79
N SER A 236 12.02 -19.82 0.73
CA SER A 236 10.71 -20.50 0.74
C SER A 236 10.83 -21.99 1.08
N GLU A 237 11.83 -22.68 0.54
CA GLU A 237 12.17 -24.07 0.89
C GLU A 237 12.54 -24.18 2.38
N THR A 238 13.41 -23.30 2.87
CA THR A 238 13.87 -23.30 4.27
C THR A 238 12.70 -23.12 5.24
N TYR A 239 11.82 -22.14 5.01
CA TYR A 239 10.64 -21.94 5.86
C TYR A 239 9.69 -23.14 5.82
N SER A 240 9.53 -23.75 4.65
CA SER A 240 8.72 -24.97 4.51
C SER A 240 9.29 -26.12 5.34
N LEU A 241 10.62 -26.34 5.29
CA LEU A 241 11.29 -27.35 6.09
C LEU A 241 11.17 -27.10 7.60
N LEU A 242 11.28 -25.84 8.03
CA LEU A 242 11.07 -25.45 9.44
C LEU A 242 9.65 -25.76 9.91
N ILE A 243 8.64 -25.42 9.10
CA ILE A 243 7.24 -25.75 9.38
C ILE A 243 7.06 -27.27 9.46
N GLU A 244 7.61 -28.04 8.52
CA GLU A 244 7.53 -29.52 8.58
C GLU A 244 8.22 -30.11 9.80
N GLN A 245 9.35 -29.53 10.20
CA GLN A 245 10.12 -29.99 11.35
C GLN A 245 9.39 -29.73 12.67
N TYR A 246 8.81 -28.55 12.85
CA TYR A 246 8.18 -28.16 14.13
C TYR A 246 6.72 -28.62 14.23
N ILE A 247 5.98 -28.66 13.11
CA ILE A 247 4.53 -28.88 13.09
C ILE A 247 4.21 -30.30 12.63
N LYS A 248 4.03 -31.18 13.61
CA LYS A 248 3.75 -32.60 13.38
C LYS A 248 2.30 -32.89 12.99
N ASP A 249 1.35 -32.05 13.41
CA ASP A 249 -0.05 -32.19 13.00
C ASP A 249 -0.24 -31.73 11.54
N PRO A 250 -0.66 -32.60 10.62
CA PRO A 250 -0.87 -32.23 9.22
C PRO A 250 -1.93 -31.15 9.03
N SER A 251 -2.99 -31.15 9.85
CA SER A 251 -4.07 -30.16 9.73
C SER A 251 -3.61 -28.77 10.13
N GLU A 252 -2.86 -28.65 11.24
CA GLU A 252 -2.23 -27.39 11.63
C GLU A 252 -1.24 -26.91 10.56
N ARG A 253 -0.46 -27.83 9.98
CA ARG A 253 0.49 -27.49 8.91
C ARG A 253 -0.18 -26.92 7.67
N GLU A 254 -1.24 -27.58 7.19
CA GLU A 254 -2.02 -27.10 6.04
C GLU A 254 -2.60 -25.71 6.31
N ASN A 255 -3.11 -25.48 7.52
CA ASN A 255 -3.64 -24.18 7.93
C ASN A 255 -2.55 -23.07 7.93
N LEU A 256 -1.31 -23.40 8.31
CA LEU A 256 -0.18 -22.45 8.28
C LEU A 256 0.33 -22.18 6.86
N PHE A 257 0.31 -23.17 5.97
CA PHE A 257 0.65 -22.95 4.56
C PHE A 257 -0.42 -22.12 3.82
N ASP A 258 -1.67 -22.19 4.25
CA ASP A 258 -2.78 -21.36 3.72
C ASP A 258 -2.98 -20.05 4.50
N ALA A 259 -1.93 -19.55 5.17
CA ALA A 259 -2.01 -18.38 6.05
C ALA A 259 -2.59 -17.12 5.40
N ILE A 260 -2.42 -16.93 4.09
CA ILE A 260 -3.01 -15.82 3.33
C ILE A 260 -4.54 -15.81 3.46
N HIS A 261 -5.17 -16.98 3.56
CA HIS A 261 -6.62 -17.12 3.66
C HIS A 261 -7.09 -17.40 5.08
N THR A 262 -6.25 -18.00 5.92
CA THR A 262 -6.61 -18.46 7.26
C THR A 262 -6.21 -17.47 8.37
N MET A 263 -5.30 -16.54 8.11
CA MET A 263 -4.75 -15.61 9.11
C MET A 263 -5.02 -14.14 8.73
N PRO A 264 -5.95 -13.43 9.42
CA PRO A 264 -6.31 -12.05 9.10
C PRO A 264 -5.13 -11.07 9.03
N PRO A 265 -4.13 -11.10 9.95
CA PRO A 265 -2.99 -10.18 9.88
C PRO A 265 -2.09 -10.39 8.67
N VAL A 266 -2.00 -11.63 8.15
CA VAL A 266 -1.23 -11.96 6.94
C VAL A 266 -1.98 -11.45 5.71
N ARG A 267 -3.30 -11.60 5.69
CA ARG A 267 -4.16 -11.13 4.60
C ARG A 267 -4.19 -9.60 4.42
N GLU A 268 -4.08 -8.85 5.52
CA GLU A 268 -4.09 -7.38 5.48
C GLU A 268 -2.77 -6.76 4.98
N LYS A 269 -1.68 -7.53 4.94
CA LYS A 269 -0.34 -7.11 4.51
C LYS A 269 -0.13 -7.27 3.02
#